data_AF-A0ABC9VPG4-F1
#
_entry.id   AF-A0ABC9VPG4-F1
#
_cell.length_a   1.000
_cell.length_b   1.000
_cell.length_c   1.000
_cell.angle_alpha   90.00
_cell.angle_beta   90.00
_cell.angle_gamma   90.00
#
_symmetry.space_group_name_H-M   'P 1'
#
loop_
_entity.id
_entity.type
_entity.pdbx_description
1 polymer ?
#
loop_
_entity_poly.entity_id
_entity_poly.type
_entity_poly.pdbx_seq_one_letter_code
_entity_poly.pdbx_strand_id
1 'polypeptide(L)'
;MEKKEDFAQSVQRQELRHQIRKLIDDVESKFNNVRKPKSVQMALKVATKVDERVKPTKTDYINSINDLKAILNESQDNSEAVEIADDEIKLKRLSKSIGLGRTWTIIVYPNKDDKTPDNWREILDNYHVGWIEGPVHDKDVNPDGTKKKKHIHIILVFDNKKDFLAVKKIADAIHSPRPQKVESIRGMVRYLIHIDNPEKAQYDKKDIKLHGGVDDIDHYFESQGSRREILKQIVEYIRDNNITSFSDLTYYVMAQGNDDWFDIISQRNTLFLKAVIDGEYHNQQRIAESKEDGLEPLAQTYRENMQEKPAEKMKMAMKIKEMRAKGHTQKQIADTLGKSERTIRRLIKNK
;
A
#
# COMPACT_ATOMS: atom_id res chain seq x y z
N MET A 1 -16.12 39.94 -73.78
CA MET A 1 -16.32 38.64 -73.10
C MET A 1 -16.00 38.73 -71.61
N GLU A 2 -14.89 39.38 -71.21
CA GLU A 2 -14.47 39.53 -69.80
C GLU A 2 -15.55 40.02 -68.81
N LYS A 3 -16.35 41.05 -69.15
CA LYS A 3 -17.41 41.55 -68.23
C LYS A 3 -18.53 40.53 -67.93
N LYS A 4 -18.78 39.55 -68.81
CA LYS A 4 -19.76 38.49 -68.56
C LYS A 4 -19.19 37.37 -67.69
N GLU A 5 -17.89 37.08 -67.81
CA GLU A 5 -17.19 36.12 -66.95
C GLU A 5 -17.06 36.64 -65.51
N ASP A 6 -16.74 37.92 -65.32
CA ASP A 6 -16.67 38.53 -63.98
C ASP A 6 -18.02 38.52 -63.25
N PHE A 7 -19.12 38.75 -63.97
CA PHE A 7 -20.47 38.72 -63.40
C PHE A 7 -20.87 37.29 -62.97
N ALA A 8 -20.60 36.29 -63.81
CA ALA A 8 -20.88 34.88 -63.48
C ALA A 8 -20.06 34.39 -62.29
N GLN A 9 -18.79 34.79 -62.19
CA GLN A 9 -17.95 34.48 -61.03
C GLN A 9 -18.43 35.19 -59.75
N SER A 10 -18.98 36.40 -59.86
CA SER A 10 -19.55 37.15 -58.73
C SER A 10 -20.78 36.45 -58.16
N VAL A 11 -21.72 36.03 -59.02
CA VAL A 11 -22.94 35.30 -58.62
C VAL A 11 -22.57 33.97 -57.94
N GLN A 12 -21.61 33.24 -58.49
CA GLN A 12 -21.15 31.97 -57.91
C GLN A 12 -20.50 32.16 -56.52
N ARG A 13 -19.81 33.27 -56.28
CA ARG A 13 -19.23 33.57 -54.96
C ARG A 13 -20.30 33.98 -53.94
N GLN A 14 -21.35 34.69 -54.36
CA GLN A 14 -22.48 35.01 -53.47
C GLN A 14 -23.22 33.75 -53.00
N GLU A 15 -23.41 32.79 -53.90
CA GLU A 15 -24.03 31.50 -53.57
C GLU A 15 -23.19 30.71 -52.55
N LEU A 16 -21.88 30.60 -52.78
CA LEU A 16 -20.95 29.94 -51.85
C LEU A 16 -20.90 30.63 -50.48
N ARG A 17 -21.02 31.97 -50.47
CA ARG A 17 -21.07 32.76 -49.23
C ARG A 17 -22.33 32.48 -48.42
N HIS A 18 -23.48 32.40 -49.08
CA HIS A 18 -24.73 32.02 -48.44
C HIS A 18 -24.64 30.61 -47.82
N GLN A 19 -24.04 29.66 -48.55
CA GLN A 19 -23.83 28.29 -48.07
C GLN A 19 -22.92 28.22 -46.84
N ILE A 20 -21.82 28.99 -46.81
CA ILE A 20 -20.94 29.04 -45.62
C ILE A 20 -21.68 29.54 -44.39
N ARG A 21 -22.45 30.64 -44.51
CA ARG A 21 -23.15 31.22 -43.36
C ARG A 21 -24.13 30.24 -42.73
N LYS A 22 -24.93 29.58 -43.57
CA LYS A 22 -25.86 28.55 -43.11
C LYS A 22 -25.12 27.42 -42.37
N LEU A 23 -24.00 26.95 -42.91
CA LEU A 23 -23.21 25.89 -42.28
C LEU A 23 -22.53 26.33 -40.98
N ILE A 24 -22.11 27.60 -40.87
CA ILE A 24 -21.60 28.17 -39.62
C ILE A 24 -22.72 28.10 -38.58
N ASP A 25 -23.91 28.64 -38.88
CA ASP A 25 -25.05 28.65 -37.96
C ASP A 25 -25.46 27.23 -37.53
N ASP A 26 -25.49 26.29 -38.47
CA ASP A 26 -25.80 24.88 -38.21
C ASP A 26 -24.77 24.24 -37.25
N VAL A 27 -23.47 24.50 -37.46
CA VAL A 27 -22.40 24.02 -36.56
C VAL A 27 -22.45 24.72 -35.21
N GLU A 28 -22.74 26.03 -35.15
CA GLU A 28 -22.85 26.75 -33.88
C GLU A 28 -24.03 26.28 -33.04
N SER A 29 -25.19 26.10 -33.66
CA SER A 29 -26.41 25.57 -33.05
C SER A 29 -26.18 24.16 -32.48
N LYS A 30 -25.47 23.30 -33.25
CA LYS A 30 -25.11 21.94 -32.84
C LYS A 30 -24.28 21.88 -31.56
N PHE A 31 -23.40 22.86 -31.32
CA PHE A 31 -22.53 22.91 -30.14
C PHE A 31 -22.98 23.95 -29.11
N ASN A 32 -24.23 24.41 -29.14
CA ASN A 32 -24.69 25.50 -28.27
C ASN A 32 -24.67 25.13 -26.77
N ASN A 33 -24.84 23.84 -26.44
CA ASN A 33 -24.90 23.33 -25.05
C ASN A 33 -23.69 22.49 -24.63
N VAL A 34 -22.65 22.39 -25.48
CA VAL A 34 -21.47 21.56 -25.23
C VAL A 34 -20.20 22.36 -25.54
N ARG A 35 -19.12 22.12 -24.80
CA ARG A 35 -17.84 22.80 -25.05
C ARG A 35 -17.32 22.42 -26.44
N LYS A 36 -17.27 23.38 -27.38
CA LYS A 36 -16.71 23.21 -28.74
C LYS A 36 -15.27 22.66 -28.69
N PRO A 37 -14.95 21.52 -29.33
CA PRO A 37 -13.57 21.04 -29.48
C PRO A 37 -12.67 22.07 -30.19
N LYS A 38 -11.35 22.01 -29.95
CA LYS A 38 -10.39 22.96 -30.55
C LYS A 38 -10.42 22.93 -32.09
N SER A 39 -10.61 21.77 -32.69
CA SER A 39 -10.75 21.59 -34.14
C SER A 39 -11.97 22.33 -34.70
N VAL A 40 -13.12 22.19 -34.04
CA VAL A 40 -14.37 22.89 -34.39
C VAL A 40 -14.24 24.40 -34.23
N GLN A 41 -13.63 24.87 -33.13
CA GLN A 41 -13.36 26.31 -32.94
C GLN A 41 -12.45 26.88 -34.03
N MET A 42 -11.44 26.11 -34.47
CA MET A 42 -10.52 26.52 -35.52
C MET A 42 -11.22 26.56 -36.88
N ALA A 43 -12.05 25.57 -37.21
CA ALA A 43 -12.82 25.52 -38.45
C ALA A 43 -13.83 26.68 -38.54
N LEU A 44 -14.61 26.94 -37.47
CA LEU A 44 -15.51 28.09 -37.39
C LEU A 44 -14.74 29.40 -37.59
N LYS A 45 -13.62 29.59 -36.90
CA LYS A 45 -12.77 30.79 -37.03
C LYS A 45 -12.23 30.98 -38.45
N VAL A 46 -11.89 29.90 -39.14
CA VAL A 46 -11.44 29.95 -40.54
C VAL A 46 -12.60 30.30 -41.47
N ALA A 47 -13.75 29.66 -41.31
CA ALA A 47 -14.94 29.91 -42.12
C ALA A 47 -15.49 31.34 -41.97
N THR A 48 -15.56 31.86 -40.73
CA THR A 48 -15.94 33.25 -40.45
C THR A 48 -14.97 34.23 -41.13
N LYS A 49 -13.66 33.95 -41.06
CA LYS A 49 -12.66 34.76 -41.78
C LYS A 49 -12.81 34.70 -43.30
N VAL A 50 -13.25 33.57 -43.86
CA VAL A 50 -13.50 33.44 -45.29
C VAL A 50 -14.75 34.25 -45.69
N ASP A 51 -15.81 34.25 -44.88
CA ASP A 51 -17.01 35.06 -45.11
C ASP A 51 -16.75 36.58 -45.02
N GLU A 52 -15.89 37.00 -44.11
CA GLU A 52 -15.58 38.41 -43.85
C GLU A 52 -14.55 39.01 -44.82
N ARG A 53 -13.80 38.17 -45.56
CA ARG A 53 -12.78 38.64 -46.51
C ARG A 53 -13.41 39.44 -47.65
N VAL A 54 -12.70 40.48 -48.09
CA VAL A 54 -13.14 41.38 -49.18
C VAL A 54 -13.13 40.68 -50.55
N LYS A 55 -12.20 39.74 -50.80
CA LYS A 55 -12.14 38.93 -52.06
C LYS A 55 -11.62 37.49 -51.83
N PRO A 56 -12.36 36.64 -51.08
CA PRO A 56 -12.02 35.23 -50.91
C PRO A 56 -12.05 34.47 -52.25
N THR A 57 -11.18 33.48 -52.40
CA THR A 57 -11.14 32.63 -53.60
C THR A 57 -12.26 31.59 -53.55
N LYS A 58 -12.67 31.07 -54.71
CA LYS A 58 -13.65 29.98 -54.79
C LYS A 58 -13.18 28.73 -54.03
N THR A 59 -11.88 28.46 -54.04
CA THR A 59 -11.25 27.36 -53.32
C THR A 59 -11.33 27.54 -51.80
N ASP A 60 -11.14 28.76 -51.29
CA ASP A 60 -11.30 29.06 -49.86
C ASP A 60 -12.72 28.73 -49.36
N TYR A 61 -13.73 29.06 -50.18
CA TYR A 61 -15.11 28.73 -49.88
C TYR A 61 -15.35 27.22 -49.86
N ILE A 62 -14.92 26.52 -50.91
CA ILE A 62 -15.14 25.07 -51.05
C ILE A 62 -14.48 24.30 -49.90
N ASN A 63 -13.25 24.65 -49.55
CA ASN A 63 -12.53 24.00 -48.44
C ASN A 63 -13.26 24.21 -47.10
N SER A 64 -13.66 25.45 -46.81
CA SER A 64 -14.39 25.76 -45.57
C SER A 64 -15.75 25.06 -45.52
N ILE A 65 -16.46 24.97 -46.64
CA ILE A 65 -17.75 24.26 -46.75
C ILE A 65 -17.56 22.76 -46.48
N ASN A 66 -16.52 22.15 -47.05
CA ASN A 66 -16.25 20.72 -46.87
C ASN A 66 -15.87 20.40 -45.42
N ASP A 67 -15.06 21.25 -44.79
CA ASP A 67 -14.69 21.10 -43.37
C ASP A 67 -15.92 21.20 -42.46
N LEU A 68 -16.80 22.18 -42.68
CA LEU A 68 -18.04 22.31 -41.89
C LEU A 68 -19.01 21.15 -42.14
N LYS A 69 -19.13 20.67 -43.38
CA LYS A 69 -19.95 19.48 -43.70
C LYS A 69 -19.38 18.21 -43.09
N ALA A 70 -18.06 18.04 -43.03
CA ALA A 70 -17.42 16.92 -42.33
C ALA A 70 -17.76 16.95 -40.83
N ILE A 71 -17.63 18.13 -40.19
CA ILE A 71 -18.03 18.31 -38.79
C ILE A 71 -19.52 18.02 -38.56
N LEU A 72 -20.38 18.38 -39.52
CA LEU A 72 -21.82 18.09 -39.44
C LEU A 72 -22.13 16.59 -39.61
N ASN A 73 -21.49 15.94 -40.59
CA ASN A 73 -21.69 14.52 -40.92
C ASN A 73 -21.06 13.56 -39.90
N GLU A 74 -19.95 13.94 -39.26
CA GLU A 74 -19.27 13.08 -38.29
C GLU A 74 -20.14 12.76 -37.06
N SER A 75 -21.13 13.57 -36.68
CA SER A 75 -21.82 13.41 -35.38
C SER A 75 -22.91 12.35 -35.28
N GLN A 76 -23.22 11.59 -36.33
CA GLN A 76 -23.96 10.34 -36.08
C GLN A 76 -23.04 9.29 -35.45
N ASP A 77 -21.72 9.37 -35.65
CA ASP A 77 -20.71 8.46 -35.06
C ASP A 77 -19.83 9.12 -33.96
N ASN A 78 -19.70 10.47 -33.94
CA ASN A 78 -18.71 11.16 -33.08
C ASN A 78 -19.23 11.62 -31.70
N SER A 79 -20.53 11.52 -31.39
CA SER A 79 -21.04 11.93 -30.06
C SER A 79 -20.51 11.00 -28.96
N GLU A 80 -20.54 9.70 -29.23
CA GLU A 80 -20.00 8.65 -28.37
C GLU A 80 -18.46 8.74 -28.29
N ALA A 81 -17.77 9.00 -29.40
CA ALA A 81 -16.32 9.16 -29.42
C ALA A 81 -15.83 10.41 -28.64
N VAL A 82 -16.59 11.52 -28.68
CA VAL A 82 -16.29 12.74 -27.90
C VAL A 82 -16.56 12.51 -26.41
N GLU A 83 -17.65 11.83 -26.03
CA GLU A 83 -17.90 11.44 -24.64
C GLU A 83 -16.83 10.49 -24.10
N ILE A 84 -16.43 9.49 -24.89
CA ILE A 84 -15.33 8.56 -24.56
C ILE A 84 -14.03 9.33 -24.34
N ALA A 85 -13.70 10.29 -25.21
CA ALA A 85 -12.49 11.11 -25.09
C ALA A 85 -12.53 12.02 -23.84
N ASP A 86 -13.67 12.63 -23.53
CA ASP A 86 -13.84 13.45 -22.34
C ASP A 86 -13.73 12.62 -21.06
N ASP A 87 -14.27 11.40 -21.05
CA ASP A 87 -14.17 10.47 -19.93
C ASP A 87 -12.74 9.93 -19.75
N GLU A 88 -12.02 9.66 -20.83
CA GLU A 88 -10.60 9.29 -20.76
C GLU A 88 -9.74 10.43 -20.18
N ILE A 89 -10.03 11.68 -20.55
CA ILE A 89 -9.36 12.88 -20.01
C ILE A 89 -9.67 13.04 -18.52
N LYS A 90 -10.94 12.89 -18.10
CA LYS A 90 -11.33 12.92 -16.69
C LYS A 90 -10.61 11.82 -15.90
N LEU A 91 -10.56 10.61 -16.44
CA LEU A 91 -9.88 9.45 -15.84
C LEU A 91 -8.37 9.67 -15.69
N LYS A 92 -7.70 10.25 -16.68
CA LYS A 92 -6.27 10.62 -16.60
C LYS A 92 -6.02 11.68 -15.54
N ARG A 93 -6.87 12.71 -15.44
CA ARG A 93 -6.77 13.74 -14.38
C ARG A 93 -6.99 13.16 -12.99
N LEU A 94 -7.97 12.28 -12.87
CA LEU A 94 -8.27 11.58 -11.63
C LEU A 94 -7.11 10.68 -11.20
N SER A 95 -6.52 9.93 -12.13
CA SER A 95 -5.32 9.13 -11.88
C SER A 95 -4.17 9.97 -11.35
N LYS A 96 -3.92 11.12 -12.01
CA LYS A 96 -2.89 12.06 -11.58
C LYS A 96 -3.18 12.63 -10.17
N SER A 97 -4.45 12.91 -9.85
CA SER A 97 -4.84 13.44 -8.53
C SER A 97 -4.68 12.43 -7.39
N ILE A 98 -4.96 11.14 -7.63
CA ILE A 98 -4.75 10.07 -6.63
C ILE A 98 -3.25 9.80 -6.43
N GLY A 99 -2.48 10.00 -7.49
CA GLY A 99 -1.05 9.74 -7.51
C GLY A 99 -0.72 8.25 -7.52
N LEU A 100 0.57 7.95 -7.38
CA LEU A 100 1.08 6.59 -7.46
C LEU A 100 1.03 5.89 -6.09
N GLY A 101 0.72 4.60 -6.08
CA GLY A 101 0.69 3.75 -4.88
C GLY A 101 1.27 2.36 -5.12
N ARG A 102 1.92 1.77 -4.12
CA ARG A 102 2.35 0.35 -4.14
C ARG A 102 1.26 -0.61 -3.70
N THR A 103 0.30 -0.12 -2.92
CA THR A 103 -0.76 -0.94 -2.35
C THR A 103 -2.10 -0.34 -2.70
N TRP A 104 -3.00 -1.19 -3.17
CA TRP A 104 -4.34 -0.83 -3.60
C TRP A 104 -5.32 -1.87 -3.10
N THR A 105 -6.58 -1.51 -2.95
CA THR A 105 -7.65 -2.45 -2.62
C THR A 105 -8.77 -2.39 -3.65
N ILE A 106 -9.34 -3.56 -3.91
CA ILE A 106 -10.48 -3.79 -4.79
C ILE A 106 -11.50 -4.68 -4.07
N ILE A 107 -12.72 -4.75 -4.60
CA ILE A 107 -13.80 -5.54 -4.01
C ILE A 107 -14.29 -6.54 -5.04
N VAL A 108 -14.40 -7.79 -4.63
CA VAL A 108 -14.99 -8.86 -5.44
C VAL A 108 -16.36 -9.21 -4.88
N TYR A 109 -17.37 -9.25 -5.75
CA TYR A 109 -18.68 -9.78 -5.40
C TYR A 109 -18.77 -11.21 -5.93
N PRO A 110 -18.82 -12.24 -5.06
CA PRO A 110 -18.81 -13.63 -5.50
C PRO A 110 -20.14 -14.09 -6.13
N ASN A 111 -21.12 -13.21 -6.29
CA ASN A 111 -22.42 -13.55 -6.88
C ASN A 111 -22.39 -13.34 -8.41
N LYS A 112 -23.05 -14.23 -9.16
CA LYS A 112 -23.13 -14.20 -10.62
C LYS A 112 -23.81 -12.94 -11.16
N ASP A 113 -24.69 -12.32 -10.37
CA ASP A 113 -25.39 -11.09 -10.76
C ASP A 113 -24.46 -9.88 -10.95
N ASP A 114 -23.27 -9.91 -10.35
CA ASP A 114 -22.26 -8.84 -10.48
C ASP A 114 -21.35 -9.01 -11.70
N LYS A 115 -21.62 -10.03 -12.52
CA LYS A 115 -20.83 -10.41 -13.70
C LYS A 115 -19.38 -10.77 -13.37
N THR A 116 -18.97 -10.85 -12.11
CA THR A 116 -17.62 -11.31 -11.73
C THR A 116 -17.36 -12.68 -12.36
N PRO A 117 -16.27 -12.84 -13.13
CA PRO A 117 -15.95 -14.12 -13.76
C PRO A 117 -15.74 -15.22 -12.71
N ASP A 118 -16.23 -16.43 -12.98
CA ASP A 118 -16.06 -17.57 -12.06
C ASP A 118 -14.57 -17.85 -11.77
N ASN A 119 -13.68 -17.56 -12.73
CA ASN A 119 -12.22 -17.72 -12.65
C ASN A 119 -11.46 -16.44 -12.24
N TRP A 120 -12.09 -15.49 -11.55
CA TRP A 120 -11.45 -14.21 -11.18
C TRP A 120 -10.12 -14.37 -10.41
N ARG A 121 -9.94 -15.45 -9.64
CA ARG A 121 -8.68 -15.75 -8.94
C ARG A 121 -7.56 -16.02 -9.93
N GLU A 122 -7.80 -16.86 -10.93
CA GLU A 122 -6.83 -17.16 -11.99
C GLU A 122 -6.48 -15.90 -12.79
N ILE A 123 -7.46 -15.04 -13.05
CA ILE A 123 -7.23 -13.73 -13.68
C ILE A 123 -6.26 -12.89 -12.86
N LEU A 124 -6.43 -12.82 -11.53
CA LEU A 124 -5.51 -12.10 -10.65
C LEU A 124 -4.12 -12.76 -10.59
N ASP A 125 -4.06 -14.09 -10.52
CA ASP A 125 -2.80 -14.85 -10.48
C ASP A 125 -1.96 -14.64 -11.75
N ASN A 126 -2.59 -14.48 -12.91
CA ASN A 126 -1.92 -14.21 -14.19
C ASN A 126 -1.24 -12.83 -14.26
N TYR A 127 -1.54 -11.90 -13.34
CA TYR A 127 -0.78 -10.65 -13.24
C TYR A 127 0.57 -10.83 -12.54
N HIS A 128 0.80 -11.98 -11.88
CA HIS A 128 2.03 -12.29 -11.14
C HIS A 128 2.42 -11.19 -10.13
N VAL A 129 1.42 -10.65 -9.44
CA VAL A 129 1.59 -9.66 -8.37
C VAL A 129 1.16 -10.27 -7.04
N GLY A 130 1.76 -9.81 -5.94
CA GLY A 130 1.31 -10.21 -4.61
C GLY A 130 -0.11 -9.71 -4.34
N TRP A 131 -0.97 -10.56 -3.81
CA TRP A 131 -2.30 -10.14 -3.40
C TRP A 131 -2.83 -10.93 -2.20
N ILE A 132 -3.72 -10.29 -1.43
CA ILE A 132 -4.30 -10.81 -0.20
C ILE A 132 -5.82 -10.87 -0.38
N GLU A 133 -6.40 -12.06 -0.22
CA GLU A 133 -7.83 -12.29 -0.19
C GLU A 133 -8.33 -12.21 1.25
N GLY A 134 -9.18 -11.24 1.57
CA GLY A 134 -9.87 -11.21 2.86
C GLY A 134 -10.89 -12.33 3.01
N PRO A 135 -11.45 -12.49 4.22
CA PRO A 135 -12.58 -13.37 4.42
C PRO A 135 -13.77 -12.94 3.57
N VAL A 136 -14.78 -13.81 3.51
CA VAL A 136 -16.02 -13.47 2.83
C VAL A 136 -16.90 -12.64 3.76
N HIS A 137 -17.04 -11.35 3.43
CA HIS A 137 -17.87 -10.43 4.21
C HIS A 137 -19.35 -10.64 3.91
N ASP A 138 -20.04 -11.40 4.76
CA ASP A 138 -21.45 -11.74 4.63
C ASP A 138 -22.31 -11.37 5.87
N LYS A 139 -21.71 -10.73 6.87
CA LYS A 139 -22.36 -10.27 8.11
C LYS A 139 -22.41 -8.75 8.24
N ASP A 140 -21.89 -8.02 7.26
CA ASP A 140 -21.80 -6.57 7.33
C ASP A 140 -23.19 -5.92 7.18
N VAL A 141 -23.38 -4.81 7.90
CA VAL A 141 -24.61 -4.01 7.87
C VAL A 141 -24.31 -2.59 7.41
N ASN A 142 -25.26 -2.02 6.68
CA ASN A 142 -25.28 -0.61 6.31
C ASN A 142 -25.66 0.26 7.52
N PRO A 143 -25.38 1.58 7.49
CA PRO A 143 -25.78 2.49 8.56
C PRO A 143 -27.30 2.52 8.82
N ASP A 144 -28.11 2.21 7.81
CA ASP A 144 -29.58 2.10 7.90
C ASP A 144 -30.07 0.76 8.47
N GLY A 145 -29.15 -0.13 8.88
CA GLY A 145 -29.45 -1.46 9.43
C GLY A 145 -29.71 -2.54 8.37
N THR A 146 -29.71 -2.20 7.08
CA THR A 146 -29.88 -3.20 6.02
C THR A 146 -28.61 -4.04 5.85
N LYS A 147 -28.78 -5.31 5.44
CA LYS A 147 -27.64 -6.20 5.20
C LYS A 147 -26.87 -5.74 3.96
N LYS A 148 -25.55 -5.59 4.09
CA LYS A 148 -24.68 -5.29 2.94
C LYS A 148 -24.61 -6.48 2.01
N LYS A 149 -24.37 -6.16 0.73
CA LYS A 149 -24.09 -7.18 -0.27
C LYS A 149 -22.83 -7.98 0.12
N LYS A 150 -22.91 -9.29 -0.03
CA LYS A 150 -21.79 -10.20 0.24
C LYS A 150 -20.61 -9.86 -0.65
N HIS A 151 -19.44 -9.62 -0.08
CA HIS A 151 -18.26 -9.16 -0.82
C HIS A 151 -16.97 -9.71 -0.22
N ILE A 152 -15.88 -9.58 -0.96
CA ILE A 152 -14.53 -9.96 -0.53
C ILE A 152 -13.63 -8.76 -0.80
N HIS A 153 -12.90 -8.31 0.22
CA HIS A 153 -11.86 -7.31 0.05
C HIS A 153 -10.58 -7.96 -0.44
N ILE A 154 -10.00 -7.41 -1.50
CA ILE A 154 -8.71 -7.84 -2.04
C ILE A 154 -7.70 -6.70 -1.85
N ILE A 155 -6.49 -7.02 -1.42
CA ILE A 155 -5.36 -6.08 -1.36
C ILE A 155 -4.35 -6.49 -2.42
N LEU A 156 -4.03 -5.59 -3.36
CA LEU A 156 -2.99 -5.78 -4.36
C LEU A 156 -1.70 -5.10 -3.87
N VAL A 157 -0.59 -5.81 -3.96
CA VAL A 157 0.75 -5.37 -3.52
C VAL A 157 1.71 -5.43 -4.71
N PHE A 158 2.23 -4.27 -5.10
CA PHE A 158 3.14 -4.13 -6.23
C PHE A 158 4.54 -3.71 -5.78
N ASP A 159 5.59 -4.30 -6.37
CA ASP A 159 6.99 -3.91 -6.13
C ASP A 159 7.24 -2.44 -6.50
N ASN A 160 6.67 -2.04 -7.63
CA ASN A 160 6.75 -0.70 -8.19
C ASN A 160 5.41 0.03 -8.06
N LYS A 161 5.46 1.33 -7.78
CA LYS A 161 4.24 2.13 -7.65
C LYS A 161 3.44 2.10 -8.97
N LYS A 162 2.13 1.87 -8.86
CA LYS A 162 1.17 1.92 -9.97
C LYS A 162 0.29 3.15 -9.84
N ASP A 163 -0.17 3.65 -10.98
CA ASP A 163 -1.19 4.68 -11.02
C ASP A 163 -2.60 4.07 -10.99
N PHE A 164 -3.61 4.91 -10.80
CA PHE A 164 -4.99 4.43 -10.71
C PHE A 164 -5.44 3.69 -11.98
N LEU A 165 -5.04 4.14 -13.17
CA LEU A 165 -5.49 3.51 -14.42
C LEU A 165 -4.89 2.12 -14.62
N ALA A 166 -3.63 1.91 -14.27
CA ALA A 166 -3.04 0.58 -14.30
C ALA A 166 -3.80 -0.39 -13.39
N VAL A 167 -4.15 0.03 -12.18
CA VAL A 167 -4.91 -0.81 -11.24
C VAL A 167 -6.38 -0.95 -11.67
N LYS A 168 -6.97 0.08 -12.26
CA LYS A 168 -8.34 0.02 -12.81
C LYS A 168 -8.46 -1.05 -13.88
N LYS A 169 -7.47 -1.21 -14.76
CA LYS A 169 -7.47 -2.29 -15.76
C LYS A 169 -7.56 -3.69 -15.12
N ILE A 170 -6.89 -3.90 -13.98
CA ILE A 170 -6.96 -5.16 -13.22
C ILE A 170 -8.34 -5.33 -12.59
N ALA A 171 -8.87 -4.27 -11.96
CA ALA A 171 -10.20 -4.29 -11.37
C ALA A 171 -11.30 -4.57 -12.41
N ASP A 172 -11.23 -3.90 -13.57
CA ASP A 172 -12.18 -4.05 -14.67
C ASP A 172 -12.18 -5.48 -15.23
N ALA A 173 -11.01 -6.14 -15.30
CA ALA A 173 -10.87 -7.52 -15.81
C ALA A 173 -11.66 -8.56 -14.99
N ILE A 174 -11.99 -8.24 -13.73
CA ILE A 174 -12.83 -9.08 -12.85
C ILE A 174 -14.16 -8.42 -12.49
N HIS A 175 -14.51 -7.33 -13.17
CA HIS A 175 -15.70 -6.51 -12.90
C HIS A 175 -15.78 -5.98 -11.45
N SER A 176 -14.64 -5.74 -10.82
CA SER A 176 -14.58 -5.07 -9.52
C SER A 176 -15.00 -3.59 -9.67
N PRO A 177 -15.67 -3.01 -8.66
CA PRO A 177 -15.81 -1.57 -8.55
C PRO A 177 -14.48 -0.82 -8.53
N ARG A 178 -14.58 0.51 -8.53
CA ARG A 178 -13.46 1.45 -8.52
C ARG A 178 -12.38 1.06 -7.48
N PRO A 179 -11.12 0.86 -7.90
CA PRO A 179 -10.02 0.58 -6.98
C PRO A 179 -9.70 1.77 -6.09
N GLN A 180 -9.24 1.50 -4.86
CA GLN A 180 -8.85 2.50 -3.89
C GLN A 180 -7.38 2.36 -3.52
N LYS A 181 -6.67 3.49 -3.44
CA LYS A 181 -5.29 3.52 -3.00
C LYS A 181 -5.24 3.26 -1.48
N VAL A 182 -4.35 2.38 -1.05
CA VAL A 182 -4.18 2.06 0.37
C VAL A 182 -3.06 2.93 0.95
N GLU A 183 -3.40 3.74 1.94
CA GLU A 183 -2.45 4.61 2.66
C GLU A 183 -1.62 3.84 3.70
N SER A 184 -2.23 2.85 4.35
CA SER A 184 -1.57 1.98 5.33
C SER A 184 -1.95 0.53 5.08
N ILE A 185 -1.00 -0.26 4.58
CA ILE A 185 -1.20 -1.70 4.37
C ILE A 185 -1.55 -2.41 5.68
N ARG A 186 -0.93 -2.01 6.79
CA ARG A 186 -1.22 -2.54 8.12
C ARG A 186 -2.67 -2.30 8.51
N GLY A 187 -3.16 -1.07 8.33
CA GLY A 187 -4.55 -0.73 8.61
C GLY A 187 -5.51 -1.50 7.71
N MET A 188 -5.20 -1.64 6.42
CA MET A 188 -6.03 -2.37 5.48
C MET A 188 -6.09 -3.87 5.76
N VAL A 189 -4.97 -4.52 6.11
CA VAL A 189 -4.93 -5.94 6.48
C VAL A 189 -5.75 -6.21 7.74
N ARG A 190 -5.62 -5.36 8.76
CA ARG A 190 -6.44 -5.45 9.99
C ARG A 190 -7.91 -5.20 9.71
N TYR A 191 -8.22 -4.31 8.77
CA TYR A 191 -9.57 -4.00 8.34
C TYR A 191 -10.28 -5.20 7.70
N LEU A 192 -9.55 -6.11 7.03
CA LEU A 192 -10.13 -7.34 6.44
C LEU A 192 -10.90 -8.18 7.46
N ILE A 193 -10.56 -8.08 8.75
CA ILE A 193 -11.25 -8.80 9.82
C ILE A 193 -11.97 -7.89 10.82
N HIS A 194 -12.02 -6.59 10.52
CA HIS A 194 -12.60 -5.55 11.36
C HIS A 194 -12.08 -5.46 12.80
N ILE A 195 -10.85 -5.92 13.08
CA ILE A 195 -10.30 -6.00 14.44
C ILE A 195 -10.20 -4.65 15.16
N ASP A 196 -10.06 -3.55 14.40
CA ASP A 196 -9.99 -2.19 14.94
C ASP A 196 -11.37 -1.51 15.05
N ASN A 197 -12.44 -2.19 14.64
CA ASN A 197 -13.81 -1.70 14.58
C ASN A 197 -14.76 -2.65 15.33
N PRO A 198 -14.79 -2.61 16.68
CA PRO A 198 -15.60 -3.52 17.51
C PRO A 198 -17.10 -3.49 17.20
N GLU A 199 -17.59 -2.37 16.65
CA GLU A 199 -18.98 -2.16 16.23
C GLU A 199 -19.36 -2.95 14.97
N LYS A 200 -18.39 -3.42 14.20
CA LYS A 200 -18.62 -4.22 12.98
C LYS A 200 -18.52 -5.70 13.26
N ALA A 201 -19.14 -6.50 12.39
CA ALA A 201 -18.99 -7.95 12.40
C ALA A 201 -17.50 -8.32 12.29
N GLN A 202 -17.02 -9.12 13.24
CA GLN A 202 -15.65 -9.61 13.28
C GLN A 202 -15.52 -10.88 12.43
N TYR A 203 -14.41 -11.00 11.70
CA TYR A 203 -14.09 -12.18 10.89
C TYR A 203 -12.81 -12.86 11.39
N ASP A 204 -12.59 -14.12 11.01
CA ASP A 204 -11.42 -14.87 11.46
C ASP A 204 -10.20 -14.55 10.58
N LYS A 205 -9.04 -14.37 11.22
CA LYS A 205 -7.75 -14.23 10.54
C LYS A 205 -7.42 -15.44 9.65
N LYS A 206 -7.85 -16.64 10.05
CA LYS A 206 -7.60 -17.89 9.32
C LYS A 206 -8.26 -17.94 7.94
N ASP A 207 -9.28 -17.12 7.72
CA ASP A 207 -10.00 -17.04 6.46
C ASP A 207 -9.33 -16.10 5.45
N ILE A 208 -8.25 -15.40 5.85
CA ILE A 208 -7.41 -14.62 4.95
C ILE A 208 -6.53 -15.58 4.14
N LYS A 209 -6.46 -15.39 2.82
CA LYS A 209 -5.61 -16.18 1.93
C LYS A 209 -4.56 -15.30 1.27
N LEU A 210 -3.34 -15.81 1.18
CA LEU A 210 -2.19 -15.11 0.63
C LEU A 210 -1.84 -15.69 -0.73
N HIS A 211 -1.56 -14.83 -1.70
CA HIS A 211 -1.33 -15.20 -3.09
C HIS A 211 -0.16 -14.40 -3.69
N GLY A 212 0.40 -14.91 -4.80
CA GLY A 212 1.36 -14.16 -5.62
C GLY A 212 2.66 -13.81 -4.90
N GLY A 213 3.13 -14.66 -3.98
CA GLY A 213 4.39 -14.45 -3.24
C GLY A 213 4.27 -13.65 -1.95
N VAL A 214 3.05 -13.27 -1.53
CA VAL A 214 2.80 -12.85 -0.15
C VAL A 214 2.82 -14.10 0.73
N ASP A 215 3.71 -14.13 1.71
CA ASP A 215 3.99 -15.27 2.58
C ASP A 215 3.59 -15.02 4.04
N ASP A 216 3.71 -13.78 4.51
CA ASP A 216 3.36 -13.39 5.87
C ASP A 216 2.60 -12.06 5.97
N ILE A 217 1.62 -12.05 6.88
CA ILE A 217 0.84 -10.86 7.28
C ILE A 217 0.73 -10.70 8.80
N ASP A 218 1.35 -11.59 9.58
CA ASP A 218 1.17 -11.72 11.02
C ASP A 218 1.70 -10.50 11.77
N HIS A 219 2.81 -9.94 11.30
CA HIS A 219 3.40 -8.70 11.80
C HIS A 219 2.45 -7.48 11.71
N TYR A 220 1.43 -7.51 10.84
CA TYR A 220 0.41 -6.46 10.80
C TYR A 220 -0.57 -6.52 11.98
N PHE A 221 -0.71 -7.68 12.62
CA PHE A 221 -1.59 -7.86 13.77
C PHE A 221 -0.90 -7.57 15.11
N GLU A 222 0.42 -7.75 15.19
CA GLU A 222 1.22 -7.49 16.40
C GLU A 222 1.15 -6.04 16.87
N SER A 223 0.90 -5.81 18.15
CA SER A 223 0.91 -4.45 18.72
C SER A 223 2.32 -3.83 18.70
N GLN A 224 2.45 -2.51 18.51
CA GLN A 224 3.74 -1.83 18.73
C GLN A 224 4.22 -1.94 20.19
N GLY A 225 3.27 -2.14 21.12
CA GLY A 225 3.57 -2.37 22.54
C GLY A 225 4.39 -3.63 22.79
N SER A 226 4.08 -4.74 22.12
CA SER A 226 4.80 -6.01 22.29
C SER A 226 6.26 -5.90 21.83
N ARG A 227 6.50 -5.26 20.68
CA ARG A 227 7.87 -5.04 20.17
C ARG A 227 8.73 -4.20 21.11
N ARG A 228 8.16 -3.13 21.67
CA ARG A 228 8.87 -2.28 22.65
C ARG A 228 9.18 -3.07 23.92
N GLU A 229 8.28 -3.92 24.36
CA GLU A 229 8.49 -4.75 25.55
C GLU A 229 9.60 -5.79 25.33
N ILE A 230 9.61 -6.46 24.17
CA ILE A 230 10.70 -7.37 23.78
C ILE A 230 12.04 -6.63 23.74
N LEU A 231 12.08 -5.41 23.19
CA LEU A 231 13.31 -4.60 23.18
C LEU A 231 13.80 -4.29 24.61
N LYS A 232 12.91 -3.98 25.55
CA LYS A 232 13.31 -3.80 26.96
C LYS A 232 13.88 -5.08 27.54
N GLN A 233 13.24 -6.23 27.30
CA GLN A 233 13.73 -7.53 27.77
C GLN A 233 15.13 -7.83 27.22
N ILE A 234 15.38 -7.52 25.94
CA ILE A 234 16.72 -7.65 25.33
C ILE A 234 17.75 -6.76 26.05
N VAL A 235 17.41 -5.49 26.32
CA VAL A 235 18.31 -4.56 27.03
C VAL A 235 18.58 -5.03 28.46
N GLU A 236 17.56 -5.49 29.18
CA GLU A 236 17.71 -6.09 30.51
C GLU A 236 18.61 -7.32 30.47
N TYR A 237 18.46 -8.17 29.45
CA TYR A 237 19.31 -9.33 29.24
C TYR A 237 20.77 -8.95 28.97
N ILE A 238 21.02 -7.94 28.14
CA ILE A 238 22.38 -7.42 27.86
C ILE A 238 23.06 -7.00 29.16
N ARG A 239 22.37 -6.19 29.97
CA ARG A 239 22.86 -5.71 31.28
C ARG A 239 23.10 -6.86 32.25
N ASP A 240 22.09 -7.71 32.48
CA ASP A 240 22.12 -8.74 33.51
C ASP A 240 23.14 -9.85 33.22
N ASN A 241 23.47 -10.05 31.93
CA ASN A 241 24.42 -11.06 31.48
C ASN A 241 25.75 -10.46 31.00
N ASN A 242 25.96 -9.15 31.21
CA ASN A 242 27.22 -8.49 30.89
C ASN A 242 27.65 -8.69 29.43
N ILE A 243 26.69 -8.64 28.50
CA ILE A 243 26.95 -8.89 27.07
C ILE A 243 27.71 -7.70 26.49
N THR A 244 28.94 -7.95 26.03
CA THR A 244 29.85 -6.92 25.48
C THR A 244 30.10 -7.06 23.99
N SER A 245 29.49 -8.05 23.34
CA SER A 245 29.53 -8.21 21.89
C SER A 245 28.14 -8.47 21.33
N PHE A 246 27.83 -7.82 20.20
CA PHE A 246 26.60 -8.07 19.47
C PHE A 246 26.54 -9.49 18.91
N SER A 247 27.69 -10.12 18.62
CA SER A 247 27.75 -11.53 18.21
C SER A 247 27.20 -12.46 19.30
N ASP A 248 27.54 -12.19 20.56
CA ASP A 248 27.15 -13.05 21.69
C ASP A 248 25.65 -12.98 21.94
N LEU A 249 25.08 -11.77 21.83
CA LEU A 249 23.63 -11.59 21.85
C LEU A 249 22.96 -12.37 20.70
N THR A 250 23.51 -12.25 19.49
CA THR A 250 22.94 -12.88 18.29
C THR A 250 22.95 -14.41 18.39
N TYR A 251 24.09 -15.01 18.75
CA TYR A 251 24.19 -16.45 18.90
C TYR A 251 23.36 -17.00 20.05
N TYR A 252 23.22 -16.24 21.14
CA TYR A 252 22.31 -16.61 22.23
C TYR A 252 20.86 -16.69 21.72
N VAL A 253 20.40 -15.65 21.02
CA VAL A 253 19.03 -15.59 20.50
C VAL A 253 18.77 -16.73 19.51
N MET A 254 19.71 -17.00 18.59
CA MET A 254 19.64 -18.13 17.66
C MET A 254 19.58 -19.47 18.39
N ALA A 255 20.39 -19.66 19.43
CA ALA A 255 20.40 -20.89 20.22
C ALA A 255 19.12 -21.13 21.03
N GLN A 256 18.39 -20.06 21.37
CA GLN A 256 17.08 -20.18 22.04
C GLN A 256 15.93 -20.46 21.07
N GLY A 257 16.12 -20.26 19.76
CA GLY A 257 15.05 -20.31 18.76
C GLY A 257 13.96 -19.25 19.03
N ASN A 258 14.36 -18.08 19.51
CA ASN A 258 13.44 -16.98 19.83
C ASN A 258 13.39 -16.01 18.65
N ASP A 259 12.51 -16.30 17.69
CA ASP A 259 12.37 -15.54 16.45
C ASP A 259 11.93 -14.08 16.71
N ASP A 260 11.08 -13.84 17.73
CA ASP A 260 10.67 -12.50 18.15
C ASP A 260 11.89 -11.64 18.57
N TRP A 261 12.81 -12.22 19.35
CA TRP A 261 14.04 -11.52 19.72
C TRP A 261 14.96 -11.34 18.52
N PHE A 262 15.05 -12.36 17.65
CA PHE A 262 15.90 -12.32 16.46
C PHE A 262 15.48 -11.20 15.52
N ASP A 263 14.19 -11.04 15.28
CA ASP A 263 13.61 -9.95 14.49
C ASP A 263 13.89 -8.58 15.10
N ILE A 264 13.77 -8.45 16.43
CA ILE A 264 14.02 -7.18 17.10
C ILE A 264 15.50 -6.78 17.01
N ILE A 265 16.43 -7.72 17.17
CA ILE A 265 17.87 -7.40 17.13
C ILE A 265 18.40 -7.21 15.70
N SER A 266 17.84 -7.91 14.72
CA SER A 266 18.36 -7.91 13.33
C SER A 266 17.80 -6.78 12.45
N GLN A 267 16.67 -6.18 12.83
CA GLN A 267 15.99 -5.17 12.01
C GLN A 267 16.42 -3.74 12.37
N ARG A 268 15.51 -2.94 12.95
CA ARG A 268 15.67 -1.47 13.08
C ARG A 268 16.45 -1.01 14.31
N ASN A 269 16.82 -1.93 15.20
CA ASN A 269 17.36 -1.58 16.53
C ASN A 269 18.87 -1.77 16.66
N THR A 270 19.56 -2.23 15.63
CA THR A 270 20.99 -2.61 15.68
C THR A 270 21.89 -1.48 16.21
N LEU A 271 21.67 -0.23 15.78
CA LEU A 271 22.46 0.92 16.24
C LEU A 271 22.25 1.20 17.73
N PHE A 272 21.00 1.15 18.20
CA PHE A 272 20.66 1.34 19.60
C PHE A 272 21.25 0.22 20.47
N LEU A 273 21.09 -1.03 20.06
CA LEU A 273 21.62 -2.20 20.77
C LEU A 273 23.15 -2.19 20.80
N LYS A 274 23.81 -1.80 19.71
CA LYS A 274 25.26 -1.63 19.67
C LYS A 274 25.71 -0.60 20.70
N ALA A 275 25.06 0.55 20.80
CA ALA A 275 25.41 1.58 21.78
C ALA A 275 25.24 1.10 23.23
N VAL A 276 24.21 0.31 23.53
CA VAL A 276 24.01 -0.32 24.84
C VAL A 276 25.15 -1.30 25.15
N ILE A 277 25.49 -2.17 24.20
CA ILE A 277 26.56 -3.17 24.35
C ILE A 277 27.94 -2.51 24.50
N ASP A 278 28.25 -1.50 23.69
CA ASP A 278 29.48 -0.72 23.79
C ASP A 278 29.57 -0.05 25.18
N GLY A 279 28.45 0.46 25.69
CA GLY A 279 28.35 1.01 27.05
C GLY A 279 28.67 -0.01 28.13
N GLU A 280 28.13 -1.23 28.04
CA GLU A 280 28.47 -2.32 28.97
C GLU A 280 29.94 -2.73 28.87
N TYR A 281 30.51 -2.79 27.67
CA TYR A 281 31.94 -3.05 27.47
C TYR A 281 32.81 -2.00 28.17
N HIS A 282 32.53 -0.71 27.96
CA HIS A 282 33.27 0.38 28.60
C HIS A 282 33.12 0.38 30.12
N ASN A 283 31.91 0.09 30.63
CA ASN A 283 31.68 -0.05 32.06
C ASN A 283 32.56 -1.16 32.67
N GLN A 284 32.65 -2.30 32.00
CA GLN A 284 33.50 -3.41 32.45
C GLN A 284 34.98 -3.04 32.45
N GLN A 285 35.47 -2.34 31.42
CA GLN A 285 36.86 -1.86 31.39
C GLN A 285 37.14 -0.90 32.53
N ARG A 286 36.25 0.10 32.75
CA ARG A 286 36.38 1.06 33.86
C ARG A 286 36.41 0.38 35.23
N ILE A 287 35.58 -0.65 35.42
CA ILE A 287 35.57 -1.46 36.65
C ILE A 287 36.89 -2.23 36.81
N ALA A 288 37.40 -2.84 35.73
CA ALA A 288 38.66 -3.58 35.74
C ALA A 288 39.88 -2.67 36.02
N GLU A 289 39.85 -1.43 35.53
CA GLU A 289 40.87 -0.41 35.75
C GLU A 289 40.82 0.20 37.16
N SER A 290 39.65 0.25 37.80
CA SER A 290 39.49 0.70 39.20
C SER A 290 40.07 -0.30 40.21
N LYS A 291 41.40 -0.32 40.33
CA LYS A 291 42.10 -0.83 41.52
C LYS A 291 42.27 0.33 42.50
N GLU A 292 41.85 0.11 43.74
CA GLU A 292 41.96 0.99 44.93
C GLU A 292 40.88 2.09 45.14
N ASP A 293 40.43 2.08 46.40
CA ASP A 293 39.66 3.04 47.22
C ASP A 293 38.28 3.57 46.77
N GLY A 294 37.25 3.04 47.44
CA GLY A 294 35.89 3.58 47.50
C GLY A 294 34.87 2.86 46.62
N LEU A 295 34.41 1.67 47.03
CA LEU A 295 33.41 0.91 46.25
C LEU A 295 32.04 1.63 46.20
N GLU A 296 31.66 2.06 45.00
CA GLU A 296 30.28 2.35 44.63
C GLU A 296 29.47 1.03 44.65
N PRO A 297 28.25 0.97 45.24
CA PRO A 297 27.47 -0.28 45.38
C PRO A 297 27.24 -1.05 44.06
N LEU A 298 27.22 -0.34 42.93
CA LEU A 298 27.17 -0.94 41.60
C LEU A 298 28.43 -1.76 41.29
N ALA A 299 29.63 -1.25 41.58
CA ALA A 299 30.90 -1.90 41.27
C ALA A 299 31.06 -3.24 42.04
N GLN A 300 30.54 -3.31 43.27
CA GLN A 300 30.50 -4.57 44.03
C GLN A 300 29.57 -5.60 43.39
N THR A 301 28.35 -5.17 43.03
CA THR A 301 27.35 -6.01 42.34
C THR A 301 27.88 -6.51 40.99
N TYR A 302 28.58 -5.66 40.23
CA TYR A 302 29.21 -6.03 38.97
C TYR A 302 30.38 -7.01 39.17
N ARG A 303 31.25 -6.82 40.17
CA ARG A 303 32.33 -7.78 40.50
C ARG A 303 31.79 -9.15 40.88
N GLU A 304 30.75 -9.21 41.69
CA GLU A 304 30.05 -10.46 42.04
C GLU A 304 29.44 -11.13 40.81
N ASN A 305 28.88 -10.36 39.87
CA ASN A 305 28.35 -10.87 38.60
C ASN A 305 29.43 -11.28 37.59
N MET A 306 30.64 -10.71 37.64
CA MET A 306 31.80 -11.01 36.79
C MET A 306 32.50 -12.32 37.16
N GLN A 307 32.42 -12.74 38.44
CA GLN A 307 33.03 -14.00 38.90
C GLN A 307 32.29 -15.25 38.40
N GLU A 308 31.00 -15.14 38.03
CA GLU A 308 30.25 -16.23 37.40
C GLU A 308 30.29 -16.08 35.87
N LYS A 309 31.13 -16.89 35.20
CA LYS A 309 31.31 -16.85 33.73
C LYS A 309 29.97 -17.05 32.99
N PRO A 310 29.71 -16.31 31.89
CA PRO A 310 28.46 -16.45 31.11
C PRO A 310 28.15 -17.88 30.67
N ALA A 311 29.17 -18.66 30.29
CA ALA A 311 29.03 -20.07 29.93
C ALA A 311 28.59 -20.96 31.12
N GLU A 312 28.97 -20.64 32.34
CA GLU A 312 28.56 -21.37 33.55
C GLU A 312 27.14 -21.00 33.96
N LYS A 313 26.76 -19.73 33.84
CA LYS A 313 25.36 -19.30 33.98
C LYS A 313 24.46 -19.97 32.94
N MET A 314 24.91 -20.11 31.70
CA MET A 314 24.20 -20.82 30.63
C MET A 314 24.02 -22.31 30.93
N LYS A 315 25.08 -23.00 31.38
CA LYS A 315 25.00 -24.41 31.82
C LYS A 315 24.04 -24.57 32.99
N MET A 316 24.10 -23.65 33.96
CA MET A 316 23.22 -23.65 35.12
C MET A 316 21.75 -23.44 34.72
N ALA A 317 21.48 -22.49 33.83
CA ALA A 317 20.13 -22.20 33.33
C ALA A 317 19.54 -23.38 32.53
N MET A 318 20.33 -24.02 31.66
CA MET A 318 19.91 -25.23 30.94
C MET A 318 19.58 -26.37 31.90
N LYS A 319 20.41 -26.58 32.92
CA LYS A 319 20.20 -27.62 33.94
C LYS A 319 18.94 -27.35 34.77
N ILE A 320 18.66 -26.09 35.13
CA ILE A 320 17.42 -25.68 35.81
C ILE A 320 16.20 -25.95 34.90
N LYS A 321 16.28 -25.65 33.59
CA LYS A 321 15.20 -25.88 32.61
C LYS A 321 14.90 -27.38 32.46
N GLU A 322 15.93 -28.21 32.36
CA GLU A 322 15.81 -29.67 32.27
C GLU A 322 15.18 -30.25 33.55
N MET A 323 15.62 -29.81 34.73
CA MET A 323 15.04 -30.27 36.00
C MET A 323 13.58 -29.85 36.18
N ARG A 324 13.20 -28.65 35.72
CA ARG A 324 11.80 -28.19 35.72
C ARG A 324 10.94 -29.00 34.75
N ALA A 325 11.46 -29.32 33.57
CA ALA A 325 10.77 -30.20 32.62
C ALA A 325 10.55 -31.61 33.19
N LYS A 326 11.48 -32.07 34.04
CA LYS A 326 11.37 -33.31 34.83
C LYS A 326 10.52 -33.16 36.10
N GLY A 327 9.79 -32.05 36.28
CA GLY A 327 8.85 -31.84 37.38
C GLY A 327 9.46 -31.42 38.73
N HIS A 328 10.75 -31.07 38.80
CA HIS A 328 11.38 -30.70 40.08
C HIS A 328 10.87 -29.34 40.59
N THR A 329 10.65 -29.27 41.91
CA THR A 329 10.27 -28.03 42.62
C THR A 329 11.48 -27.09 42.75
N GLN A 330 11.23 -25.81 43.00
CA GLN A 330 12.29 -24.80 43.17
C GLN A 330 13.27 -25.16 44.29
N LYS A 331 12.75 -25.72 45.38
CA LYS A 331 13.53 -26.22 46.51
C LYS A 331 14.45 -27.38 46.12
N GLN A 332 13.90 -28.40 45.45
CA GLN A 332 14.70 -29.54 44.98
C GLN A 332 15.82 -29.13 44.03
N ILE A 333 15.58 -28.14 43.17
CA ILE A 333 16.58 -27.59 42.25
C ILE A 333 17.67 -26.83 43.03
N ALA A 334 17.28 -26.03 44.03
CA ALA A 334 18.21 -25.30 44.88
C ALA A 334 19.15 -26.25 45.64
N ASP A 335 18.59 -27.30 46.24
CA ASP A 335 19.33 -28.33 46.97
C ASP A 335 20.29 -29.09 46.05
N THR A 336 19.83 -29.47 44.84
CA THR A 336 20.64 -30.23 43.86
C THR A 336 21.81 -29.43 43.30
N LEU A 337 21.64 -28.11 43.18
CA LEU A 337 22.64 -27.23 42.57
C LEU A 337 23.50 -26.48 43.61
N GLY A 338 23.28 -26.73 44.91
CA GLY A 338 24.02 -26.06 45.98
C GLY A 338 23.85 -24.54 45.98
N LYS A 339 22.67 -24.05 45.58
CA LYS A 339 22.35 -22.62 45.52
C LYS A 339 21.14 -22.31 46.38
N SER A 340 20.98 -21.03 46.76
CA SER A 340 19.81 -20.60 47.52
C SER A 340 18.53 -20.67 46.67
N GLU A 341 17.38 -20.97 47.29
CA GLU A 341 16.08 -20.89 46.61
C GLU A 341 15.82 -19.50 46.01
N ARG A 342 16.34 -18.44 46.64
CA ARG A 342 16.26 -17.06 46.13
C ARG A 342 17.00 -16.91 44.80
N THR A 343 18.18 -17.52 44.66
CA THR A 343 18.97 -17.52 43.42
C THR A 343 18.24 -18.27 42.30
N ILE A 344 17.68 -19.44 42.61
CA ILE A 344 16.87 -20.22 41.67
C ILE A 344 15.61 -19.45 41.25
N ARG A 345 14.96 -18.76 42.20
CA ARG A 345 13.77 -17.94 41.93
C ARG A 345 14.08 -16.73 41.04
N ARG A 346 15.23 -16.07 41.20
CA ARG A 346 15.70 -14.99 40.32
C ARG A 346 15.90 -15.49 38.89
N LEU A 347 16.57 -16.62 38.73
CA LEU A 347 16.82 -17.24 37.42
C LEU A 347 15.56 -17.81 36.75
N ILE A 348 14.53 -18.14 37.54
CA ILE A 348 13.22 -18.58 37.02
C ILE A 348 12.29 -17.39 36.72
N LYS A 349 12.41 -16.26 37.44
CA LYS A 349 11.55 -15.06 37.28
C LYS A 349 11.92 -14.17 36.10
N ASN A 350 13.12 -14.29 35.52
CA ASN A 350 13.47 -13.64 34.24
C ASN A 350 12.86 -14.39 33.03
N LYS A 351 11.63 -14.91 33.19
CA LYS A 351 10.84 -15.59 32.17
C LYS A 351 9.49 -14.91 32.02
#